data_AF-X0UNF8-F1
#
_entry.id   AF-X0UNF8-F1
#
_cell.length_a   1.000
_cell.length_b   1.000
_cell.length_c   1.000
_cell.angle_alpha   90.00
_cell.angle_beta   90.00
_cell.angle_gamma   90.00
#
_symmetry.space_group_name_H-M   'P 1'
#
loop_
_entity.id
_entity.type
_entity.pdbx_description
1 polymer ?
#
loop_
_entity_poly.entity_id
_entity_poly.type
_entity_poly.pdbx_seq_one_letter_code
_entity_poly.pdbx_strand_id
1 'polypeptide(L)'
;MNSQQTTNSSGTSAASKRVEIPATVVVRDLAELLDTSAIEVIKELMKNGVMAAINQSVDYEAAATVARQLEFEPHPREEEAVTVERREV
;
A
#
# COMPACT_ATOMS: atom_id res chain seq x y z
N MET A 1 -13.69 43.87 -6.53
CA MET A 1 -13.70 42.61 -7.31
C MET A 1 -12.30 42.02 -7.36
N ASN A 2 -11.95 41.16 -6.41
CA ASN A 2 -10.87 40.19 -6.57
C ASN A 2 -11.34 38.88 -5.92
N SER A 3 -12.13 38.11 -6.68
CA SER A 3 -12.24 36.69 -6.47
C SER A 3 -10.96 36.05 -6.98
N GLN A 4 -10.34 35.25 -6.11
CA GLN A 4 -9.59 34.02 -6.39
C GLN A 4 -8.64 33.79 -5.21
N GLN A 5 -9.06 32.93 -4.26
CA GLN A 5 -8.29 31.81 -3.74
C GLN A 5 -9.07 31.16 -2.57
N THR A 6 -10.11 30.41 -2.92
CA THR A 6 -10.68 29.32 -2.12
C THR A 6 -10.68 28.15 -3.10
N THR A 7 -9.80 27.16 -3.00
CA THR A 7 -9.90 26.05 -2.05
C THR A 7 -8.51 25.48 -1.72
N ASN A 8 -8.00 25.76 -0.52
CA ASN A 8 -6.95 24.94 0.07
C ASN A 8 -7.56 24.24 1.28
N SER A 9 -8.28 23.15 1.02
CA SER A 9 -8.86 22.29 2.06
C SER A 9 -8.68 20.82 1.71
N SER A 10 -7.52 20.29 2.11
CA SER A 10 -7.33 18.97 2.71
C SER A 10 -5.94 19.02 3.37
N GLY A 11 -5.76 19.20 4.68
CA GLY A 11 -6.33 18.40 5.77
C GLY A 11 -5.85 16.95 5.58
N THR A 12 -4.91 16.37 6.34
CA THR A 12 -4.69 16.51 7.79
C THR A 12 -3.36 15.83 8.18
N SER A 13 -2.71 16.37 9.22
CA SER A 13 -1.61 15.77 9.96
C SER A 13 -1.88 14.34 10.43
N ALA A 14 -0.91 13.45 10.25
CA ALA A 14 -0.58 12.42 11.23
C ALA A 14 0.82 11.92 10.91
N ALA A 15 1.59 11.54 11.93
CA ALA A 15 2.82 10.79 11.75
C ALA A 15 2.51 9.34 11.32
N SER A 16 1.75 9.16 10.24
CA SER A 16 1.51 7.87 9.61
C SER A 16 2.85 7.32 9.16
N LYS A 17 3.18 6.12 9.65
CA LYS A 17 4.38 5.40 9.22
C LYS A 17 4.18 5.05 7.74
N ARG A 18 4.85 5.80 6.86
CA ARG A 18 4.87 5.47 5.44
C ARG A 18 5.66 4.18 5.26
N VAL A 19 5.11 3.27 4.46
CA VAL A 19 5.75 1.99 4.14
C VAL A 19 5.82 1.85 2.63
N GLU A 20 7.02 1.59 2.13
CA GLU A 20 7.25 1.36 0.70
C GLU A 20 7.06 -0.12 0.40
N ILE A 21 6.04 -0.44 -0.38
CA ILE A 21 5.68 -1.81 -0.75
C ILE A 21 5.94 -1.98 -2.26
N PRO A 22 6.75 -2.96 -2.68
CA PRO A 22 6.95 -3.24 -4.11
C PRO A 22 5.67 -3.80 -4.76
N ALA A 23 5.65 -3.88 -6.09
CA ALA A 23 4.51 -4.42 -6.85
C ALA A 23 4.10 -5.84 -6.40
N THR A 24 5.08 -6.63 -5.99
CA THR A 24 4.89 -7.97 -5.44
C THR A 24 5.82 -8.15 -4.25
N VAL A 25 5.27 -8.55 -3.10
CA VAL A 25 6.02 -8.72 -1.84
C VAL A 25 5.67 -10.05 -1.19
N VAL A 26 6.64 -10.73 -0.58
CA VAL A 26 6.36 -11.95 0.20
C VAL A 26 5.71 -11.56 1.52
N VAL A 27 4.71 -12.32 1.95
CA VAL A 27 3.98 -12.08 3.21
C VAL A 27 4.92 -11.92 4.40
N ARG A 28 5.99 -12.73 4.47
CA ARG A 28 7.05 -12.59 5.48
C ARG A 28 7.72 -11.21 5.43
N ASP A 29 8.19 -10.80 4.25
CA ASP A 29 8.90 -9.52 4.10
C ASP A 29 7.95 -8.33 4.32
N LEU A 30 6.67 -8.44 3.92
CA LEU A 30 5.65 -7.45 4.22
C LEU A 30 5.44 -7.28 5.73
N ALA A 31 5.48 -8.37 6.49
CA ALA A 31 5.38 -8.32 7.94
C ALA A 31 6.59 -7.60 8.56
N GLU A 32 7.79 -7.86 8.03
CA GLU A 32 9.01 -7.15 8.44
C GLU A 32 8.95 -5.65 8.11
N LEU A 33 8.40 -5.28 6.95
CA LEU A 33 8.20 -3.86 6.56
C LEU A 33 7.19 -3.13 7.45
N LEU A 34 6.15 -3.83 7.90
CA LEU A 34 5.09 -3.29 8.75
C LEU A 34 5.41 -3.43 10.25
N ASP A 35 6.60 -3.91 10.61
CA ASP A 35 7.03 -4.18 11.99
C ASP A 35 6.01 -5.03 12.76
N THR A 36 5.46 -6.05 12.10
CA THR A 36 4.40 -6.92 12.61
C THR A 36 4.71 -8.40 12.38
N SER A 37 3.88 -9.29 12.93
CA SER A 37 4.02 -10.72 12.72
C SER A 37 3.42 -11.15 11.39
N ALA A 38 4.08 -12.06 10.67
CA ALA A 38 3.53 -12.66 9.46
C ALA A 38 2.15 -13.30 9.69
N ILE A 39 1.89 -13.80 10.90
CA ILE A 39 0.58 -14.35 11.29
C ILE A 39 -0.51 -13.26 11.27
N GLU A 40 -0.20 -12.05 11.75
CA GLU A 40 -1.14 -10.91 11.71
C GLU A 40 -1.41 -10.50 10.27
N VAL A 41 -0.38 -10.38 9.44
CA VAL A 41 -0.55 -10.09 8.00
C VAL A 41 -1.44 -11.13 7.32
N ILE A 42 -1.22 -12.42 7.57
CA ILE A 42 -2.04 -13.51 7.00
C ILE A 42 -3.49 -13.39 7.45
N LYS A 43 -3.75 -13.08 8.73
CA LYS A 43 -5.13 -12.87 9.22
C LYS A 43 -5.80 -11.70 8.52
N GLU A 44 -5.10 -10.58 8.35
CA GLU A 44 -5.66 -9.41 7.66
C GLU A 44 -5.91 -9.72 6.18
N LEU A 45 -5.02 -10.43 5.50
CA LEU A 45 -5.26 -10.91 4.14
C LEU A 45 -6.50 -11.80 4.06
N MET A 46 -6.65 -12.76 4.99
CA MET A 46 -7.81 -13.66 5.03
C MET A 46 -9.12 -12.92 5.26
N LYS A 47 -9.14 -11.88 6.12
CA LYS A 47 -10.32 -11.02 6.32
C LYS A 47 -10.74 -10.29 5.05
N ASN A 48 -9.77 -9.95 4.19
CA ASN A 48 -9.98 -9.32 2.89
C ASN A 48 -10.21 -10.35 1.76
N GLY A 49 -10.38 -11.64 2.09
CA GLY A 49 -10.63 -12.70 1.12
C GLY A 49 -9.40 -13.19 0.36
N VAL A 50 -8.20 -12.71 0.72
CA VAL A 50 -6.93 -13.13 0.11
C VAL A 50 -6.32 -14.25 0.95
N MET A 51 -6.28 -15.46 0.40
CA MET A 51 -5.57 -16.57 1.01
C MET A 51 -4.12 -16.62 0.53
N ALA A 52 -3.18 -16.32 1.42
CA ALA A 52 -1.75 -16.42 1.16
C ALA A 52 -1.04 -17.13 2.32
N ALA A 53 0.04 -17.84 2.02
CA ALA A 53 0.91 -18.43 3.05
C ALA A 53 2.11 -17.51 3.33
N ILE A 54 2.83 -17.76 4.43
CA ILE A 54 3.97 -16.93 4.88
C ILE A 54 5.05 -16.71 3.81
N ASN A 55 5.33 -17.71 2.99
CA ASN A 55 6.33 -17.66 1.93
C ASN A 55 5.72 -17.39 0.55
N GLN A 56 4.44 -17.03 0.48
CA GLN A 56 3.80 -16.65 -0.77
C GLN A 56 3.97 -15.16 -1.01
N SER A 57 4.14 -14.82 -2.27
CA SER A 57 4.12 -13.44 -2.74
C SER A 57 2.69 -12.98 -2.94
N VAL A 58 2.40 -11.75 -2.50
CA VAL A 58 1.12 -11.07 -2.68
C VAL A 58 1.34 -9.78 -3.46
N ASP A 59 0.31 -9.38 -4.20
CA ASP A 59 0.32 -8.14 -4.97
C ASP A 59 0.22 -6.91 -4.06
N TYR A 60 0.67 -5.77 -4.60
CA TYR A 60 0.61 -4.49 -3.92
C TYR A 60 -0.79 -4.16 -3.39
N GLU A 61 -1.87 -4.45 -4.13
CA GLU A 61 -3.23 -4.15 -3.67
C GLU A 61 -3.60 -4.87 -2.37
N ALA A 62 -3.25 -6.15 -2.27
CA ALA A 62 -3.49 -6.95 -1.07
C ALA A 62 -2.63 -6.46 0.10
N ALA A 63 -1.34 -6.21 -0.17
CA ALA A 63 -0.40 -5.69 0.82
C ALA A 63 -0.78 -4.29 1.33
N ALA A 64 -1.22 -3.40 0.43
CA ALA A 64 -1.65 -2.05 0.75
C ALA A 64 -2.91 -2.04 1.61
N THR A 65 -3.84 -2.97 1.36
CA THR A 65 -5.05 -3.12 2.18
C THR A 65 -4.68 -3.47 3.63
N VAL A 66 -3.74 -4.42 3.83
CA VAL A 66 -3.24 -4.79 5.16
C VAL A 66 -2.50 -3.62 5.83
N ALA A 67 -1.62 -2.94 5.10
CA ALA A 67 -0.89 -1.80 5.60
C ALA A 67 -1.83 -0.70 6.14
N ARG A 68 -2.86 -0.36 5.37
CA ARG A 68 -3.90 0.61 5.78
C ARG A 68 -4.63 0.17 7.04
N GLN A 69 -4.87 -1.13 7.19
CA GLN A 69 -5.57 -1.67 8.35
C GLN A 69 -4.74 -1.58 9.64
N LEU A 70 -3.42 -1.54 9.49
CA LEU A 70 -2.45 -1.32 10.57
C LEU A 70 -2.08 0.17 10.74
N GLU A 71 -2.84 1.09 10.16
CA GLU A 71 -2.60 2.54 10.20
C GLU A 71 -1.29 2.98 9.52
N PHE A 72 -0.76 2.16 8.61
CA PHE A 72 0.36 2.53 7.75
C PHE A 72 -0.14 3.13 6.44
N GLU A 73 0.69 3.97 5.85
CA GLU A 73 0.42 4.58 4.55
C GLU A 73 1.25 3.85 3.47
N PRO A 74 0.65 2.88 2.74
CA PRO A 74 1.35 2.15 1.71
C PRO A 74 1.66 3.05 0.53
N HIS A 75 2.93 3.09 0.15
CA HIS A 75 3.41 3.71 -1.07
C HIS A 75 3.98 2.63 -1.99
N PRO A 76 3.65 2.65 -3.29
CA PRO A 76 4.30 1.77 -4.24
C PRO A 76 5.78 2.15 -4.30
N ARG A 77 6.65 1.17 -4.08
CA ARG A 77 8.09 1.36 -4.24
C ARG A 77 8.37 1.52 -5.73
N GLU A 78 8.76 2.72 -6.14
CA GLU A 78 9.11 3.04 -7.52
C GLU A 78 10.42 2.35 -7.90
N GLU A 79 10.33 1.10 -8.34
CA GLU A 79 11.24 0.56 -9.34
C GLU A 79 10.48 0.71 -10.67
N GLU A 80 10.78 1.79 -11.40
CA GLU A 80 10.24 2.18 -12.70
C GLU A 80 8.83 1.66 -13.03
N ALA A 81 7.84 2.55 -12.89
CA ALA A 81 6.75 2.56 -13.85
C ALA A 81 7.36 2.76 -15.24
N VAL A 82 7.70 1.68 -15.95
CA VAL A 82 7.84 1.73 -17.40
C VAL A 82 6.45 1.99 -17.93
N THR A 83 6.16 3.28 -18.12
CA THR A 83 5.10 3.79 -18.99
C THR A 83 5.23 3.10 -20.35
N VAL A 84 4.42 2.07 -20.60
CA VAL A 84 4.10 1.67 -21.97
C VAL A 84 2.70 2.16 -22.27
N GLU A 85 2.59 3.48 -22.43
CA GLU A 85 1.58 4.01 -23.33
C GLU A 85 1.98 3.62 -24.77
N ARG A 86 1.27 2.67 -25.38
CA ARG A 86 1.12 2.69 -26.83
C ARG A 86 -0.24 2.14 -27.28
N ARG A 87 -1.20 3.07 -27.26
CA ARG A 87 -2.10 3.41 -28.38
C ARG A 87 -2.84 2.24 -29.06
N GLU A 88 -4.13 2.20 -28.76
CA GLU A 88 -5.26 2.03 -29.69
C GLU A 88 -4.89 1.66 -31.14
N VAL A 89 -5.46 0.54 -31.63
CA VAL A 89 -5.80 0.31 -33.05
C VAL A 89 -7.20 -0.28 -33.15
#